data_AF-A0A1Q8Y8V3-F1
#
_entry.id   AF-A0A1Q8Y8V3-F1
#
_cell.length_a   1.000
_cell.length_b   1.000
_cell.length_c   1.000
_cell.angle_alpha   90.00
_cell.angle_beta   90.00
_cell.angle_gamma   90.00
#
_symmetry.space_group_name_H-M   'P 1'
#
loop_
_entity.id
_entity.type
_entity.pdbx_description
1 polymer ?
#
loop_
_entity_poly.entity_id
_entity_poly.type
_entity_poly.pdbx_seq_one_letter_code
_entity_poly.pdbx_strand_id
1 'polypeptide(L)'
;MILNLTQHAASAEQLAVGVVDLPPADKAHLVRLLTVDSLPSRAEIDDRCADIATLASLHEPVALQAMIGGAPWMMSALEGALMDAGIEPIYAFSERDSVDQHQPDGSVRKVAVFRHVGFVPAR
;
A
#
# COMPACT_ATOMS: atom_id res chain seq x y z
N MET A 1 14.01 -1.27 5.47
CA MET A 1 13.32 -1.57 4.19
C MET A 1 11.83 -1.46 4.43
N ILE A 2 11.10 -0.83 3.51
CA ILE A 2 9.64 -0.71 3.57
C ILE A 2 9.05 -1.58 2.46
N LEU A 3 8.32 -2.63 2.80
CA LEU A 3 7.69 -3.48 1.80
C LEU A 3 6.37 -2.87 1.32
N ASN A 4 6.14 -2.78 0.01
CA ASN A 4 4.90 -2.29 -0.55
C ASN A 4 3.82 -3.37 -0.55
N LEU A 5 2.91 -3.31 0.42
CA LEU A 5 1.74 -4.18 0.53
C LEU A 5 0.44 -3.52 0.02
N THR A 6 0.56 -2.58 -0.92
CA THR A 6 -0.59 -2.00 -1.63
C THR A 6 -0.87 -2.70 -2.96
N GLN A 7 -2.02 -2.43 -3.59
CA GLN A 7 -2.33 -2.98 -4.91
C GLN A 7 -1.46 -2.37 -6.04
N HIS A 8 -0.99 -1.14 -5.87
CA HIS A 8 -0.28 -0.39 -6.90
C HIS A 8 1.23 -0.53 -6.77
N ALA A 9 1.97 -0.35 -7.87
CA ALA A 9 3.43 -0.22 -7.81
C ALA A 9 3.82 1.05 -7.05
N ALA A 10 4.96 1.02 -6.37
CA ALA A 10 5.48 2.19 -5.67
C ALA A 10 5.83 3.30 -6.69
N SER A 11 5.52 4.54 -6.34
CA SER A 11 5.93 5.70 -7.14
C SER A 11 7.45 5.87 -7.10
N ALA A 12 8.01 6.63 -8.04
CA ALA A 12 9.43 6.96 -8.02
C ALA A 12 9.87 7.62 -6.71
N GLU A 13 9.03 8.48 -6.13
CA GLU A 13 9.27 9.14 -4.84
C GLU A 13 9.28 8.14 -3.67
N GLN A 14 8.40 7.14 -3.69
CA GLN A 14 8.36 6.07 -2.69
C GLN A 14 9.57 5.14 -2.80
N LEU A 15 9.93 4.72 -4.02
CA LEU A 15 11.12 3.90 -4.28
C LEU A 15 12.39 4.62 -3.78
N ALA A 16 12.49 5.92 -4.01
CA ALA A 16 13.63 6.73 -3.58
C ALA A 16 13.83 6.78 -2.05
N VAL A 17 12.77 6.57 -1.26
CA VAL A 17 12.83 6.53 0.21
C VAL A 17 12.88 5.10 0.78
N GLY A 18 13.15 4.10 -0.07
CA GLY A 18 13.40 2.73 0.37
C GLY A 18 12.15 1.84 0.42
N VAL A 19 11.07 2.24 -0.26
CA VAL A 19 9.95 1.33 -0.57
C VAL A 19 10.41 0.32 -1.61
N VAL A 20 10.07 -0.94 -1.40
CA VAL A 20 10.38 -2.05 -2.29
C VAL A 20 9.08 -2.75 -2.68
N ASP A 21 8.87 -2.93 -3.98
CA ASP A 21 7.77 -3.73 -4.49
C ASP A 21 8.06 -5.22 -4.37
N LEU A 22 7.01 -6.00 -4.07
CA LEU A 22 7.07 -7.45 -4.13
C LEU A 22 7.43 -7.94 -5.55
N PRO A 23 8.12 -9.09 -5.67
CA PRO A 23 8.30 -9.78 -6.94
C PRO A 23 6.96 -10.00 -7.66
N PRO A 24 6.92 -10.09 -9.00
CA PRO A 24 5.65 -10.12 -9.74
C PRO A 24 4.66 -11.21 -9.30
N ALA A 25 5.14 -12.40 -8.96
CA ALA A 25 4.28 -13.51 -8.50
C ALA A 25 3.62 -13.20 -7.15
N ASP A 26 4.41 -12.70 -6.19
CA ASP A 26 3.95 -12.32 -4.85
C ASP A 26 3.06 -11.08 -4.91
N LYS A 27 3.38 -10.11 -5.76
CA LYS A 27 2.53 -8.95 -6.01
C LYS A 27 1.16 -9.37 -6.55
N ALA A 28 1.11 -10.31 -7.49
CA ALA A 28 -0.15 -10.84 -7.99
C ALA A 28 -0.93 -11.59 -6.89
N HIS A 29 -0.23 -12.28 -5.99
CA HIS A 29 -0.84 -12.93 -4.84
C HIS A 29 -1.44 -11.91 -3.86
N LEU A 30 -0.67 -10.91 -3.45
CA LEU A 30 -1.12 -9.80 -2.62
C LEU A 30 -2.37 -9.11 -3.20
N VAL A 31 -2.37 -8.80 -4.50
CA VAL A 31 -3.52 -8.15 -5.15
C VAL A 31 -4.77 -9.02 -5.05
N ARG A 32 -4.67 -10.35 -5.17
CA ARG A 32 -5.82 -11.25 -4.97
C ARG A 32 -6.34 -11.26 -3.53
N LEU A 33 -5.44 -11.16 -2.54
CA LEU A 33 -5.84 -11.09 -1.13
C LEU A 33 -6.55 -9.77 -0.81
N LEU A 34 -6.10 -8.66 -1.40
CA LEU A 34 -6.65 -7.31 -1.22
C LEU A 34 -7.93 -7.04 -2.03
N THR A 35 -8.17 -7.78 -3.11
CA THR A 35 -9.38 -7.63 -3.92
C THR A 35 -10.50 -8.51 -3.37
N VAL A 36 -11.59 -7.88 -2.94
CA VAL A 36 -12.76 -8.52 -2.34
C VAL A 36 -14.00 -8.12 -3.13
N ASP A 37 -14.50 -9.05 -3.96
CA ASP A 37 -15.58 -8.80 -4.93
C ASP A 37 -17.00 -9.00 -4.37
N SER A 38 -17.12 -9.49 -3.14
CA SER A 38 -18.39 -9.74 -2.46
C SER A 38 -18.27 -9.41 -0.97
N LEU A 39 -19.39 -9.19 -0.27
CA LEU A 39 -19.39 -8.85 1.16
C LEU A 39 -18.63 -9.93 1.96
N PRO A 40 -17.43 -9.64 2.51
CA PRO A 40 -16.67 -10.65 3.21
C PRO A 40 -17.21 -10.88 4.62
N SER A 41 -17.01 -12.09 5.14
CA SER A 41 -17.21 -12.36 6.57
C SER A 41 -16.03 -11.81 7.38
N ARG A 42 -16.21 -11.66 8.70
CA ARG A 42 -15.11 -11.26 9.58
C ARG A 42 -13.93 -12.24 9.53
N ALA A 43 -14.23 -13.55 9.55
CA ALA A 43 -13.21 -14.59 9.46
C ALA A 43 -12.42 -14.51 8.14
N GLU A 44 -13.11 -14.27 7.01
CA GLU A 44 -12.44 -14.09 5.72
C GLU A 44 -11.50 -12.89 5.71
N ILE A 45 -11.88 -11.78 6.34
CA ILE A 45 -11.00 -10.60 6.49
C ILE A 45 -9.75 -10.99 7.27
N ASP A 46 -9.93 -11.62 8.44
CA ASP A 46 -8.82 -11.98 9.33
C ASP A 46 -7.88 -13.00 8.64
N ASP A 47 -8.41 -14.01 7.94
CA ASP A 47 -7.62 -15.00 7.18
C ASP A 47 -6.78 -14.33 6.08
N ARG A 48 -7.39 -13.45 5.28
CA ARG A 48 -6.67 -12.71 4.23
C ARG A 48 -5.57 -11.83 4.81
N CYS A 49 -5.82 -11.17 5.93
CA CYS A 49 -4.83 -10.34 6.61
C CYS A 49 -3.66 -11.17 7.15
N ALA A 50 -3.94 -12.35 7.71
CA ALA A 50 -2.92 -13.29 8.16
C ALA A 50 -2.05 -13.81 6.99
N ASP A 51 -2.66 -14.10 5.84
CA ASP A 51 -1.95 -14.51 4.62
C ASP A 51 -1.05 -13.38 4.09
N ILE A 52 -1.52 -12.12 4.11
CA ILE A 52 -0.71 -10.96 3.71
C ILE A 52 0.49 -10.79 4.65
N ALA A 53 0.28 -10.90 5.98
CA ALA A 53 1.36 -10.81 6.95
C ALA A 53 2.37 -11.95 6.79
N THR A 54 1.90 -13.17 6.51
CA THR A 54 2.75 -14.33 6.21
C THR A 54 3.59 -14.07 4.97
N LEU A 55 2.98 -13.59 3.88
CA LEU A 55 3.68 -13.22 2.65
C LEU A 55 4.80 -12.20 2.92
N ALA A 56 4.52 -11.19 3.76
CA ALA A 56 5.50 -10.18 4.13
C ALA A 56 6.63 -10.74 5.02
N SER A 57 6.31 -11.63 5.95
CA SER A 57 7.29 -12.24 6.87
C SER A 57 8.25 -13.22 6.19
N LEU A 58 7.80 -13.87 5.12
CA LEU A 58 8.59 -14.81 4.33
C LEU A 58 9.40 -14.12 3.20
N HIS A 59 9.17 -12.83 2.97
CA HIS A 59 9.93 -12.08 2.00
C HIS A 59 11.35 -11.84 2.52
N GLU A 60 12.36 -12.07 1.67
CA GLU A 60 13.76 -11.89 2.01
C GLU A 60 14.38 -10.72 1.22
N PRO A 61 15.00 -9.73 1.89
CA PRO A 61 15.22 -9.66 3.34
C PRO A 61 13.93 -9.38 4.12
N VAL A 62 13.85 -9.86 5.37
CA VAL A 62 12.69 -9.58 6.24
C VAL A 62 12.46 -8.08 6.38
N ALA A 63 11.23 -7.65 6.10
CA ALA A 63 10.84 -6.24 6.18
C ALA A 63 10.64 -5.80 7.64
N LEU A 64 11.15 -4.62 8.00
CA LEU A 64 10.88 -4.01 9.31
C LEU A 64 9.56 -3.23 9.30
N GLN A 65 9.17 -2.72 8.14
CA GLN A 65 7.96 -1.92 7.95
C GLN A 65 7.25 -2.34 6.67
N ALA A 66 5.93 -2.21 6.65
CA ALA A 66 5.09 -2.46 5.49
C ALA A 66 4.21 -1.26 5.19
N MET A 67 4.32 -0.72 3.97
CA MET A 67 3.40 0.29 3.47
C MET A 67 2.08 -0.37 3.09
N ILE A 68 1.00 0.02 3.76
CA ILE A 68 -0.37 -0.47 3.51
C ILE A 68 -1.29 0.66 3.10
N GLY A 69 -2.43 0.30 2.51
CA GLY A 69 -3.46 1.23 2.10
C GLY A 69 -4.56 0.52 1.33
N GLY A 70 -5.80 0.96 1.51
CA GLY A 70 -6.95 0.32 0.86
C GLY A 70 -8.23 0.55 1.64
N ALA A 71 -9.11 -0.46 1.60
CA ALA A 71 -10.44 -0.35 2.17
C ALA A 71 -10.40 -0.24 3.71
N PRO A 72 -10.97 0.83 4.32
CA PRO A 72 -10.88 1.06 5.77
C PRO A 72 -11.38 -0.10 6.64
N TRP A 73 -12.35 -0.88 6.16
CA TRP A 73 -12.90 -2.04 6.88
C TRP A 73 -11.92 -3.20 7.03
N MET A 74 -10.83 -3.25 6.26
CA MET A 74 -9.77 -4.27 6.34
C MET A 74 -8.56 -3.79 7.13
N MET A 75 -8.32 -2.48 7.18
CA MET A 75 -7.04 -1.92 7.62
C MET A 75 -6.69 -2.29 9.07
N SER A 76 -7.64 -2.17 10.00
CA SER A 76 -7.37 -2.50 11.40
C SER A 76 -6.99 -3.98 11.62
N ALA A 77 -7.55 -4.90 10.82
CA ALA A 77 -7.18 -6.31 10.88
C ALA A 77 -5.79 -6.55 10.26
N LEU A 78 -5.49 -5.90 9.14
CA LEU A 78 -4.18 -6.00 8.48
C LEU A 78 -3.06 -5.41 9.34
N GLU A 79 -3.30 -4.28 9.98
CA GLU A 79 -2.38 -3.69 10.96
C GLU A 79 -2.04 -4.71 12.06
N GLY A 80 -3.06 -5.30 12.67
CA GLY A 80 -2.92 -6.32 13.71
C GLY A 80 -2.06 -7.49 13.26
N ALA A 81 -2.39 -8.09 12.12
CA ALA A 81 -1.67 -9.24 11.56
C ALA A 81 -0.19 -8.92 11.28
N LEU A 82 0.12 -7.71 10.77
CA LEU A 82 1.50 -7.29 10.53
C LEU A 82 2.27 -7.08 11.84
N MET A 83 1.66 -6.45 12.84
CA MET A 83 2.29 -6.27 14.16
C MET A 83 2.55 -7.60 14.86
N ASP A 84 1.63 -8.56 14.76
CA ASP A 84 1.82 -9.92 15.28
C ASP A 84 2.98 -10.65 14.59
N ALA A 85 3.25 -10.31 13.32
CA ALA A 85 4.41 -10.77 12.57
C ALA A 85 5.69 -9.93 12.82
N GLY A 86 5.65 -8.94 13.71
CA GLY A 86 6.78 -8.06 14.04
C GLY A 86 7.12 -7.01 12.97
N ILE A 87 6.16 -6.71 12.07
CA ILE A 87 6.31 -5.75 10.97
C ILE A 87 5.49 -4.51 11.29
N GLU A 88 6.09 -3.32 11.24
CA GLU A 88 5.39 -2.06 11.52
C GLU A 88 4.55 -1.61 10.29
N PRO A 89 3.21 -1.55 10.38
CA PRO A 89 2.37 -1.02 9.31
C PRO A 89 2.44 0.51 9.26
N ILE A 90 2.64 1.05 8.06
CA ILE A 90 2.70 2.51 7.80
C ILE A 90 1.83 2.90 6.61
N TYR A 91 1.30 4.12 6.61
CA TYR A 91 0.52 4.70 5.51
C TYR A 91 1.33 5.76 4.77
N ALA A 92 1.37 5.68 3.44
CA ALA A 92 1.93 6.76 2.64
C ALA A 92 1.04 8.00 2.74
N PHE A 93 1.65 9.13 3.11
CA PHE A 93 1.02 10.44 3.07
C PHE A 93 1.50 11.21 1.83
N SER A 94 0.55 11.80 1.12
CA SER A 94 0.82 12.60 -0.06
C SER A 94 0.13 13.94 0.00
N GLU A 95 0.86 14.99 -0.34
CA GLU A 95 0.28 16.31 -0.60
C GLU A 95 -0.36 16.32 -1.99
N ARG A 96 -1.47 17.06 -2.13
CA ARG A 96 -2.18 17.22 -3.40
C ARG A 96 -1.98 18.63 -3.93
N ASP A 97 -1.30 18.72 -5.07
CA ASP A 97 -1.14 19.96 -5.83
C ASP A 97 -2.17 20.02 -6.97
N SER A 98 -2.73 21.21 -7.21
CA SER A 98 -3.50 21.49 -8.42
C SER A 98 -2.66 22.29 -9.39
N VAL A 99 -2.35 21.71 -10.55
CA VAL A 99 -1.50 22.32 -11.57
C VAL A 99 -2.30 22.57 -12.84
N ASP A 100 -2.15 23.76 -13.40
CA ASP A 100 -2.76 24.15 -14.67
C ASP A 100 -1.85 23.76 -15.83
N GLN A 101 -2.29 22.77 -16.62
CA GLN A 101 -1.60 22.31 -17.81
C GLN A 101 -2.23 22.95 -19.05
N HIS A 102 -1.54 23.92 -19.62
CA HIS A 102 -1.93 24.58 -20.87
C HIS A 102 -1.88 23.59 -22.02
N GLN A 103 -2.93 23.60 -22.86
CA GLN A 103 -3.07 22.72 -24.01
C GLN A 103 -2.77 23.47 -25.31
N PRO A 104 -2.38 22.77 -26.39
CA PRO A 104 -2.10 23.39 -27.69
C PRO A 104 -3.29 24.14 -28.31
N ASP A 105 -4.52 23.79 -27.94
CA ASP A 105 -5.76 24.43 -28.42
C ASP A 105 -6.16 25.68 -27.60
N GLY A 106 -5.32 26.09 -26.64
CA GLY A 106 -5.58 27.23 -25.76
C GLY A 106 -6.44 26.91 -24.53
N SER A 107 -6.92 25.67 -24.38
CA SER A 107 -7.62 25.26 -23.16
C SER A 107 -6.64 25.00 -21.99
N VAL A 108 -7.17 25.00 -20.76
CA VAL A 108 -6.41 24.67 -19.54
C VAL A 108 -6.97 23.40 -18.94
N ARG A 109 -6.12 22.39 -18.77
CA ARG A 109 -6.44 21.17 -18.03
C ARG A 109 -5.94 21.29 -16.60
N LYS A 110 -6.84 21.26 -15.63
CA LYS A 110 -6.45 21.09 -14.22
C LYS A 110 -6.02 19.65 -13.98
N VAL A 111 -4.81 19.47 -13.45
CA VAL A 111 -4.26 18.16 -13.07
C VAL A 111 -4.03 18.16 -11.57
N ALA A 112 -4.50 17.11 -10.89
CA ALA A 112 -4.12 16.84 -9.52
C ALA A 112 -2.83 16.02 -9.52
N VAL A 113 -1.77 16.54 -8.91
CA VAL A 113 -0.51 15.83 -8.71
C VAL A 113 -0.44 15.43 -7.24
N PHE A 114 -0.15 14.15 -6.98
CA PHE A 114 0.03 13.64 -5.62
C PHE A 114 1.51 13.40 -5.40
N ARG A 115 2.09 14.11 -4.44
CA ARG A 115 3.51 14.01 -4.11
C ARG A 115 3.66 13.28 -2.80
N HIS A 116 4.39 12.18 -2.78
CA HIS A 116 4.69 11.48 -1.56
C HIS A 116 5.64 12.34 -0.70
N VAL A 117 5.25 12.59 0.54
CA VAL A 117 6.04 13.43 1.47
C VAL A 117 6.49 12.68 2.71
N GLY A 118 5.93 11.50 2.98
CA GLY A 118 6.36 10.67 4.10
C GLY A 118 5.33 9.61 4.48
N PHE A 119 5.53 9.04 5.67
CA PHE A 119 4.69 7.98 6.21
C PHE A 119 4.09 8.35 7.56
N VAL A 120 2.91 7.82 7.83
CA VAL A 120 2.24 7.89 9.12
C VAL A 120 2.19 6.47 9.70
N PRO A 121 2.75 6.22 10.89
CA PRO A 121 2.58 4.94 11.58
C PRO A 121 1.10 4.64 11.85
N ALA A 122 0.68 3.39 11.74
CA ALA A 122 -0.72 3.03 11.99
C ALA A 122 -1.13 3.18 13.47
N ARG A 123 -0.16 3.14 14.39
CA ARG A 123 -0.35 3.29 15.84
C ARG A 123 0.68 4.20 16.46
#